data_AF-A0A0U1DBX7-F1
#
_entry.id   AF-A0A0U1DBX7-F1
#
_cell.length_a   1.000
_cell.length_b   1.000
_cell.length_c   1.000
_cell.angle_alpha   90.00
_cell.angle_beta   90.00
_cell.angle_gamma   90.00
#
_symmetry.space_group_name_H-M   'P 1'
#
loop_
_entity.id
_entity.type
_entity.pdbx_description
1 polymer ?
#
loop_
_entity_poly.entity_id
_entity_poly.type
_entity_poly.pdbx_seq_one_letter_code
_entity_poly.pdbx_strand_id
1 'polypeptide(L)' 'MAPHRHGDAFVFAYVLEGAVSNQLEGEPAHVHRQGENWFEEPDANDVAIKNVSSTDPAKLLVVFILITAQPPKADVRPG' A
#
# COMPACT_ATOMS: atom_id res chain seq x y z
N MET A 1 5.61 -8.91 6.56
CA MET A 1 6.33 -9.06 5.28
C MET A 1 7.65 -8.30 5.39
N ALA A 2 8.73 -8.73 4.73
CA ALA A 2 10.00 -7.99 4.71
C ALA A 2 9.85 -6.70 3.87
N PRO A 3 10.75 -5.71 4.00
CA PRO A 3 10.79 -4.56 3.11
C PRO A 3 10.86 -5.01 1.65
N HIS A 4 9.97 -4.50 0.83
CA HIS A 4 9.92 -4.76 -0.60
C HIS A 4 9.37 -3.52 -1.31
N ARG A 5 9.71 -3.37 -2.59
CA ARG A 5 9.35 -2.20 -3.38
C ARG A 5 8.34 -2.60 -4.44
N HIS A 6 7.32 -1.77 -4.62
CA HIS A 6 6.22 -2.04 -5.56
C HIS A 6 6.53 -1.64 -7.01
N GLY A 7 7.70 -1.07 -7.28
CA GLY A 7 8.07 -0.54 -8.59
C GLY A 7 7.02 0.48 -9.03
N ASP A 8 6.53 0.33 -10.26
CA ASP A 8 5.49 1.20 -10.85
C ASP A 8 4.05 0.85 -10.41
N ALA A 9 3.86 -0.12 -9.51
CA ALA A 9 2.53 -0.56 -9.07
C ALA A 9 1.99 0.30 -7.92
N PHE A 10 0.70 0.64 -7.99
CA PHE A 10 -0.04 1.07 -6.82
C PHE A 10 -0.41 -0.16 -5.98
N VAL A 11 -0.44 0.01 -4.66
CA VAL A 11 -0.95 -1.01 -3.75
C VAL A 11 -2.24 -0.52 -3.11
N PHE A 12 -3.25 -1.39 -3.11
CA PHE A 12 -4.42 -1.27 -2.26
C PHE A 12 -4.43 -2.41 -1.25
N ALA A 13 -4.54 -2.08 0.02
CA ALA A 13 -4.56 -3.05 1.10
C ALA A 13 -5.81 -2.88 1.96
N TYR A 14 -6.45 -3.99 2.32
CA TYR A 14 -7.69 -4.02 3.08
C TYR A 14 -7.66 -5.12 4.16
N VAL A 15 -8.00 -4.75 5.40
CA VAL A 15 -7.99 -5.69 6.53
C VAL A 15 -9.29 -6.50 6.56
N LEU A 16 -9.19 -7.77 6.24
CA LEU A 16 -10.31 -8.72 6.26
C LEU A 16 -10.62 -9.21 7.69
N GLU A 17 -9.61 -9.32 8.54
CA GLU A 17 -9.73 -9.84 9.91
C GLU A 17 -8.58 -9.31 10.78
N GLY A 18 -8.84 -9.05 12.07
CA GLY A 18 -7.83 -8.61 13.03
C GLY A 18 -7.40 -7.15 12.86
N ALA A 19 -6.13 -6.88 13.17
CA ALA A 19 -5.51 -5.56 13.01
C ALA A 19 -4.07 -5.68 12.51
N VAL A 20 -3.69 -4.80 11.59
CA VAL A 20 -2.40 -4.78 10.91
C VAL A 20 -1.76 -3.41 11.09
N SER A 21 -0.48 -3.37 11.43
CA SER A 21 0.31 -2.13 11.36
C SER A 21 1.07 -2.05 10.03
N ASN A 22 0.93 -0.94 9.30
CA ASN A 22 1.77 -0.56 8.16
C ASN A 22 2.70 0.58 8.57
N GLN A 23 3.94 0.58 8.06
CA GLN A 23 4.87 1.69 8.21
C GLN A 23 5.60 1.95 6.89
N LEU A 24 5.42 3.17 6.38
CA LEU A 24 6.17 3.71 5.25
C LEU A 24 7.48 4.36 5.72
N GLU A 25 8.47 4.42 4.83
CA GLU A 25 9.75 5.08 5.11
C GLU A 25 9.54 6.56 5.44
N GLY A 26 10.09 7.01 6.57
CA GLY A 26 9.97 8.39 7.04
C GLY A 26 8.68 8.71 7.82
N GLU A 27 7.71 7.80 7.85
CA GLU A 27 6.41 7.99 8.50
C GLU A 27 6.25 7.12 9.77
N PRO A 28 5.41 7.54 10.73
CA PRO A 28 5.05 6.70 11.86
C PRO A 28 4.25 5.47 11.41
N ALA A 29 4.27 4.42 12.22
CA ALA A 29 3.44 3.24 11.96
C ALA A 29 1.95 3.57 12.16
N HIS A 30 1.12 3.15 11.20
CA HIS A 30 -0.33 3.28 11.24
C HIS A 30 -0.97 1.91 11.48
N VAL A 31 -1.98 1.85 12.36
CA VAL A 31 -2.73 0.62 12.65
C VAL A 31 -4.08 0.67 11.95
N HIS A 32 -4.34 -0.35 11.13
CA HIS A 32 -5.59 -0.58 10.43
C HIS A 32 -6.32 -1.78 11.04
N ARG A 33 -7.60 -1.62 11.34
CA ARG A 33 -8.50 -2.66 11.87
C ARG A 33 -9.37 -3.24 10.77
N GLN A 34 -10.02 -4.36 11.07
CA GLN A 34 -10.99 -4.99 10.18
C GLN A 34 -11.95 -3.96 9.56
N GLY A 35 -12.07 -3.97 8.23
CA GLY A 35 -12.88 -3.02 7.48
C GLY A 35 -12.12 -1.82 6.94
N GLU A 36 -10.93 -1.54 7.46
CA GLU A 36 -10.11 -0.41 7.06
C GLU A 36 -9.15 -0.78 5.92
N ASN A 37 -8.71 0.25 5.20
CA ASN A 37 -7.83 0.13 4.05
C ASN A 37 -6.84 1.28 3.98
N TRP A 38 -5.84 1.11 3.12
CA TRP A 38 -4.93 2.16 2.70
C TRP A 38 -4.46 1.95 1.25
N PHE A 39 -3.87 3.01 0.71
CA PHE A 39 -3.25 3.02 -0.61
C PHE A 39 -1.78 3.41 -0.46
N GLU A 40 -0.92 2.78 -1.26
CA GLU A 40 0.47 3.16 -1.41
C GLU A 40 0.73 3.55 -2.86
N GLU A 41 1.38 4.70 -3.04
CA GLU A 41 1.79 5.18 -4.36
C GLU A 41 2.90 4.29 -4.94
N PRO A 42 3.09 4.29 -6.27
CA PRO A 42 4.27 3.74 -6.89
C PRO A 42 5.53 4.28 -6.20
N ASP A 43 6.58 3.48 -6.16
CA ASP A 43 7.84 3.80 -5.48
C ASP A 43 7.78 3.95 -3.94
N ALA A 44 6.61 3.80 -3.31
CA ALA A 44 6.52 3.76 -1.85
C ALA A 44 7.36 2.60 -1.29
N ASN A 45 8.14 2.92 -0.25
CA ASN A 45 8.97 1.95 0.45
C ASN A 45 8.28 1.56 1.77
N ASP A 46 7.64 0.40 1.75
CA ASP A 46 7.16 -0.25 2.96
C ASP A 46 8.33 -0.74 3.81
N VAL A 47 8.44 -0.20 5.02
CA VAL A 47 9.44 -0.62 6.00
C VAL A 47 8.95 -1.84 6.76
N ALA A 48 7.65 -1.91 7.07
CA ALA A 48 7.06 -3.06 7.76
C ALA A 48 5.53 -3.15 7.63
N ILE A 49 5.05 -4.37 7.36
CA ILE A 49 3.65 -4.79 7.60
C ILE A 49 3.65 -5.92 8.64
N LYS A 50 2.92 -5.73 9.75
CA LYS A 50 2.89 -6.67 10.89
C LYS A 50 1.47 -6.90 11.42
N ASN A 51 1.21 -8.12 11.89
CA ASN A 51 0.06 -8.39 12.75
C ASN A 51 0.28 -7.72 14.10
N VAL A 52 -0.72 -6.99 14.58
CA VAL A 52 -0.67 -6.31 15.88
C VAL A 52 -0.86 -7.29 17.04
N SER A 53 -1.62 -8.37 16.83
CA SER A 53 -1.81 -9.41 17.85
C SER A 53 -0.68 -10.44 17.83
N SER A 54 -0.26 -10.86 19.02
CA SER A 54 0.68 -11.97 19.22
C SER A 54 -0.01 -13.33 19.31
N THR A 55 -1.33 -13.35 19.46
CA THR A 55 -2.14 -14.55 19.72
C THR A 55 -3.20 -14.81 18.66
N ASP A 56 -3.79 -13.75 18.12
CA ASP A 56 -4.90 -13.84 17.19
C ASP A 56 -4.44 -13.59 15.75
N PRO A 57 -5.05 -14.27 14.77
CA PRO A 57 -4.72 -14.05 13.36
C PRO A 57 -5.17 -12.67 12.88
N ALA A 58 -4.47 -12.18 11.85
CA ALA A 58 -4.94 -11.07 11.01
C ALA A 58 -4.91 -11.52 9.54
N LYS A 59 -5.88 -11.05 8.75
CA LYS A 59 -5.97 -11.32 7.31
C LYS A 59 -5.97 -10.01 6.56
N LEU A 60 -5.07 -9.90 5.60
CA LEU A 60 -4.90 -8.73 4.74
C LEU A 60 -5.10 -9.16 3.28
N LEU A 61 -5.98 -8.47 2.57
CA LEU A 61 -6.05 -8.52 1.11
C LEU A 61 -5.12 -7.43 0.57
N VAL A 62 -4.19 -7.81 -0.30
CA VAL A 62 -3.30 -6.88 -0.99
C VAL A 62 -3.52 -7.03 -2.49
N VAL A 63 -3.81 -5.92 -3.16
CA VAL A 63 -4.01 -5.84 -4.61
C VAL A 63 -2.94 -4.95 -5.20
N PHE A 64 -2.17 -5.49 -6.14
CA PHE A 64 -1.18 -4.74 -6.93
C PHE A 64 -1.82 -4.31 -8.24
N ILE A 65 -1.75 -3.00 -8.54
CA ILE A 65 -2.34 -2.42 -9.74
C ILE A 65 -1.21 -1.86 -10.61
N LEU A 66 -0.95 -2.53 -11.73
CA LEU A 66 0.02 -2.11 -12.75
C LEU A 66 -0.70 -1.39 -13.87
N ILE A 67 -0.27 -0.17 -14.18
CA ILE A 67 -0.75 0.57 -15.36
C ILE A 67 0.17 0.23 -16.54
N THR A 68 -0.34 -0.54 -17.51
CA THR A 68 0.42 -0.97 -18.69
C THR A 68 -0.07 -0.25 -19.96
N ALA A 69 0.13 1.07 -20.02
CA ALA A 69 0.16 1.89 -21.25
C ALA A 69 0.53 3.37 -20.93
N GLN A 70 1.42 3.99 -21.72
CA GLN A 70 1.46 5.45 -21.98
C GLN A 70 1.22 5.65 -23.49
N PRO A 71 0.40 6.61 -24.00
CA PRO A 71 0.71 8.07 -23.97
C PRO A 71 -0.53 9.04 -24.10
N PRO A 72 -0.41 10.39 -24.32
CA PRO A 72 0.74 11.31 -24.28
C PRO A 72 0.63 12.46 -23.25
N LYS A 73 1.75 13.15 -22.99
CA LYS A 73 1.72 14.53 -22.43
C LYS A 73 0.97 15.43 -23.41
N ALA A 74 -0.16 15.99 -23.00
CA ALA A 74 -0.77 17.08 -23.72
C ALA A 74 0.02 18.36 -23.42
N ASP A 75 0.97 18.71 -24.28
CA ASP A 75 1.49 20.09 -24.36
C ASP A 75 0.38 20.94 -24.98
N VAL A 76 -0.59 21.38 -24.16
CA VAL A 76 -1.55 22.40 -24.58
C VAL A 76 -0.80 23.72 -24.56
N ARG A 77 -0.28 24.14 -25.72
CA ARG A 77 0.04 25.55 -25.94
C ARG A 77 -1.29 26.27 -26.20
N PRO A 78 -1.70 27.24 -25.37
CA PRO A 78 -2.74 28.16 -25.78
C PRO A 78 -2.17 29.05 -26.89
N GLY A 79 -2.96 29.20 -27.96
CA GLY A 79 -2.70 30.16 -29.03
C GLY A 79 -2.87 31.60 -28.58
#